data_AF-A0A6M2B475-F1
#
_entry.id   AF-A0A6M2B475-F1
#
_cell.length_a   1.000
_cell.length_b   1.000
_cell.length_c   1.000
_cell.angle_alpha   90.00
_cell.angle_beta   90.00
_cell.angle_gamma   90.00
#
_symmetry.space_group_name_H-M   'P 1'
#
loop_
_entity.id
_entity.type
_entity.pdbx_description
1 polymer ?
#
loop_
_entity_poly.entity_id
_entity_poly.type
_entity_poly.pdbx_seq_one_letter_code
_entity_poly.pdbx_strand_id
1 'polypeptide(L)'
;MSLNLNSVFARRLYLCWLLDNEQKSNVPKLMEITGWPRRTLQDVLKALPGMGIELEFVQQGVRNNDGYYQISGWGPLDPQWIGRHREQLLDAIEHG
;
A
#
# COMPACT_ATOMS: atom_id res chain seq x y z
N MET A 1 5.42 -22.12 -2.39
CA MET A 1 5.95 -22.04 -1.01
C MET A 1 5.36 -20.77 -0.40
N SER A 2 4.56 -20.89 0.65
CA SER A 2 3.89 -19.76 1.32
C SER A 2 4.92 -18.93 2.08
N LEU A 3 4.78 -17.61 2.02
CA LEU A 3 5.55 -16.70 2.87
C LEU A 3 4.95 -16.73 4.27
N ASN A 4 5.72 -17.10 5.29
CA ASN A 4 5.31 -16.97 6.68
C ASN A 4 5.46 -15.51 7.14
N LEU A 5 4.60 -14.62 6.62
CA LEU A 5 4.49 -13.23 7.05
C LEU A 5 3.19 -13.03 7.82
N ASN A 6 3.23 -12.24 8.89
CA ASN A 6 1.99 -11.86 9.57
C ASN A 6 1.17 -10.92 8.68
N SER A 7 -0.16 -11.00 8.79
CA SER A 7 -1.05 -10.23 7.93
C SER A 7 -0.85 -8.72 8.03
N VAL A 8 -0.43 -8.18 9.19
CA VAL A 8 -0.20 -6.73 9.36
C VAL A 8 0.95 -6.25 8.49
N PHE A 9 2.07 -6.97 8.48
CA PHE A 9 3.22 -6.62 7.65
C PHE A 9 2.92 -6.88 6.16
N ALA A 10 2.25 -7.99 5.84
CA ALA A 10 1.86 -8.30 4.47
C ALA A 10 0.94 -7.22 3.86
N ARG A 11 -0.04 -6.68 4.62
CA ARG A 11 -0.87 -5.54 4.18
C ARG A 11 -0.05 -4.31 3.82
N ARG A 12 1.03 -4.02 4.56
CA ARG A 12 1.91 -2.87 4.28
C ARG A 12 2.65 -3.05 2.95
N LEU A 13 3.25 -4.22 2.74
CA LEU A 13 3.96 -4.53 1.50
C LEU A 13 3.02 -4.54 0.29
N TYR A 14 1.85 -5.17 0.42
CA TYR A 14 0.86 -5.21 -0.65
C TYR A 14 0.32 -3.82 -0.98
N LEU A 15 0.10 -2.96 0.03
CA LEU A 15 -0.32 -1.59 -0.23
C LEU A 15 0.76 -0.78 -0.94
N CYS A 16 2.05 -0.98 -0.62
CA CYS A 16 3.14 -0.36 -1.40
C CYS A 16 3.10 -0.79 -2.87
N TRP A 17 2.87 -2.07 -3.15
CA TRP A 17 2.74 -2.56 -4.52
C TRP A 17 1.56 -1.91 -5.26
N LEU A 18 0.40 -1.79 -4.60
CA LEU A 18 -0.75 -1.10 -5.17
C LEU A 18 -0.43 0.36 -5.50
N LEU A 19 0.17 1.10 -4.57
CA LEU A 19 0.51 2.51 -4.79
C LEU A 19 1.47 2.73 -5.98
N ASP A 20 2.32 1.76 -6.27
CA ASP A 20 3.28 1.80 -7.39
C ASP A 20 2.68 1.37 -8.74
N ASN A 21 1.67 0.48 -8.71
CA ASN A 21 1.10 -0.12 -9.92
C ASN A 21 -0.26 0.49 -10.32
N GLU A 22 -0.94 1.16 -9.39
CA GLU A 22 -2.24 1.77 -9.61
C GLU A 22 -2.14 3.29 -9.77
N GLN A 23 -2.63 3.80 -10.91
CA GLN A 23 -2.64 5.24 -11.18
C GLN A 23 -3.48 6.00 -10.15
N LYS A 24 -2.91 7.08 -9.61
CA LYS A 24 -3.57 8.04 -8.70
C LYS A 24 -4.37 7.39 -7.58
N SER A 25 -3.72 6.48 -6.85
CA SER A 25 -4.35 5.73 -5.76
C SER A 25 -4.68 6.60 -4.55
N ASN A 26 -5.97 6.79 -4.31
CA ASN A 26 -6.50 7.43 -3.10
C ASN A 26 -7.25 6.40 -2.24
N VAL A 27 -7.65 6.79 -1.02
CA VAL A 27 -8.31 5.83 -0.10
C VAL A 27 -9.57 5.21 -0.70
N PRO A 28 -10.50 5.97 -1.32
CA PRO A 28 -11.64 5.37 -2.02
C PRO A 28 -11.27 4.31 -3.06
N LYS A 29 -10.33 4.61 -3.98
CA LYS A 29 -9.87 3.64 -5.00
C LYS A 29 -9.24 2.39 -4.36
N LEU A 30 -8.43 2.57 -3.32
CA LEU A 30 -7.82 1.45 -2.59
C LEU A 30 -8.88 0.60 -1.87
N MET A 31 -9.97 1.19 -1.39
CA MET A 31 -11.10 0.43 -0.82
C MET A 31 -11.78 -0.42 -1.89
N GLU A 32 -12.00 0.12 -3.08
CA GLU A 32 -12.62 -0.62 -4.21
C GLU A 32 -11.76 -1.82 -4.63
N ILE A 33 -10.43 -1.66 -4.67
CA ILE A 33 -9.51 -2.73 -5.07
C ILE A 33 -9.36 -3.81 -4.00
N THR A 34 -9.23 -3.41 -2.73
CA THR A 34 -8.87 -4.34 -1.65
C THR A 34 -10.07 -4.87 -0.87
N GLY A 35 -11.21 -4.18 -0.91
CA GLY A 35 -12.33 -4.42 0.00
C GLY A 35 -12.05 -4.05 1.46
N TRP A 36 -10.89 -3.49 1.80
CA TRP A 36 -10.54 -3.19 3.18
C TRP A 36 -11.30 -1.96 3.71
N PRO A 37 -11.64 -1.92 5.00
CA PRO A 37 -12.21 -0.72 5.62
C PRO A 37 -11.28 0.49 5.48
N ARG A 38 -11.87 1.68 5.31
CA ARG A 38 -11.16 2.96 5.24
C ARG A 38 -10.10 3.11 6.34
N ARG A 39 -10.47 2.74 7.57
CA ARG A 39 -9.59 2.85 8.76
C ARG A 39 -8.34 1.99 8.62
N THR A 40 -8.48 0.76 8.11
CA THR A 40 -7.36 -0.15 7.84
C THR A 40 -6.38 0.46 6.85
N LEU A 41 -6.86 0.99 5.72
CA LEU A 41 -6.02 1.64 4.73
C LEU A 41 -5.29 2.85 5.30
N GLN A 42 -5.99 3.69 6.06
CA GLN A 42 -5.40 4.85 6.72
C GLN A 42 -4.31 4.47 7.75
N ASP A 43 -4.53 3.40 8.53
CA ASP A 43 -3.53 2.88 9.46
C ASP A 43 -2.29 2.34 8.75
N VAL A 44 -2.49 1.59 7.64
CA VAL A 44 -1.39 1.07 6.83
C VAL A 44 -0.59 2.23 6.22
N LEU A 45 -1.24 3.19 5.54
CA LEU A 45 -0.60 4.36 4.94
C LEU A 45 0.20 5.17 5.97
N LYS A 46 -0.37 5.40 7.16
CA LYS A 46 0.30 6.12 8.26
C LYS A 46 1.53 5.37 8.79
N ALA A 47 1.55 4.03 8.68
CA ALA A 47 2.67 3.22 9.15
C ALA A 47 3.83 3.12 8.14
N LEU A 48 3.61 3.40 6.84
CA LEU A 48 4.63 3.23 5.81
C LEU A 48 5.88 4.10 6.05
N PRO A 49 5.79 5.39 6.43
CA PRO A 49 6.97 6.19 6.73
C PRO A 49 7.83 5.62 7.87
N GLY A 50 7.22 4.97 8.86
CA GLY A 50 7.95 4.30 9.93
C GLY A 50 8.77 3.08 9.48
N MET A 51 8.54 2.59 8.25
CA MET A 51 9.33 1.54 7.61
C MET A 51 10.41 2.09 6.67
N GLY A 52 10.55 3.41 6.57
CA GLY A 52 11.48 4.08 5.66
C GLY A 52 10.92 4.35 4.26
N ILE A 53 9.60 4.18 4.05
CA ILE A 53 8.95 4.54 2.78
C ILE A 53 8.70 6.05 2.73
N GLU A 54 9.19 6.70 1.69
CA GLU A 54 8.86 8.09 1.39
C GLU A 54 7.52 8.12 0.66
N LEU A 55 6.47 8.52 1.39
CA LEU A 55 5.09 8.54 0.92
C LEU A 55 4.59 9.98 0.87
N GLU A 56 4.16 10.42 -0.31
CA GLU A 56 3.64 11.75 -0.55
C GLU A 56 2.14 11.71 -0.86
N PHE A 57 1.42 12.75 -0.46
CA PHE A 57 0.04 12.98 -0.88
C PHE A 57 0.01 14.15 -1.86
N VAL A 58 -0.20 13.85 -3.15
CA VAL A 58 -0.14 14.82 -4.24
C VAL A 58 -1.52 15.43 -4.48
N GLN A 59 -1.61 16.77 -4.51
CA GLN A 59 -2.84 17.51 -4.79
C GLN A 59 -2.61 18.51 -5.93
N GLN A 60 -3.49 18.52 -6.95
CA GLN A 60 -3.39 19.45 -8.09
C GLN A 60 -4.18 20.75 -7.91
N GLY A 61 -4.28 21.27 -6.69
CA GLY A 61 -4.76 22.63 -6.42
C GLY A 61 -6.26 22.92 -6.61
N VAL A 62 -7.09 21.95 -7.00
CA VAL A 62 -8.56 22.12 -7.07
C VAL A 62 -9.20 21.65 -5.77
N ARG A 63 -10.18 22.40 -5.25
CA ARG A 63 -10.90 22.19 -3.97
C ARG A 63 -11.71 20.88 -3.87
N ASN A 64 -11.60 19.98 -4.84
CA ASN A 64 -12.19 18.65 -4.76
C ASN A 64 -11.10 17.70 -4.26
N ASN A 65 -11.39 16.89 -3.24
CA ASN A 65 -10.49 15.97 -2.54
C ASN A 65 -9.87 14.85 -3.42
N ASP A 66 -9.42 15.15 -4.62
CA ASP A 66 -8.86 14.25 -5.63
C ASP A 66 -7.34 14.11 -5.50
N GLY A 67 -6.84 14.22 -4.25
CA GLY A 67 -5.46 13.92 -3.97
C GLY A 67 -5.23 12.41 -3.96
N TYR A 68 -4.00 12.00 -4.28
CA TYR A 68 -3.59 10.60 -4.30
C TYR A 68 -2.26 10.41 -3.61
N TYR A 69 -2.01 9.17 -3.17
CA TYR A 69 -0.74 8.78 -2.58
C TYR A 69 0.23 8.33 -3.66
N GLN A 70 1.50 8.71 -3.50
CA GLN A 70 2.61 8.32 -4.36
C GLN A 70 3.80 7.93 -3.49
N ILE A 71 4.48 6.84 -3.86
CA ILE A 71 5.77 6.48 -3.29
C ILE A 71 6.84 7.27 -4.05
N SER A 72 7.59 8.13 -3.37
CA SER A 72 8.74 8.85 -3.93
C SER A 72 10.07 8.15 -3.63
N GLY A 73 10.09 7.26 -2.64
CA GLY A 73 11.27 6.51 -2.24
C GLY A 73 10.90 5.22 -1.48
N TRP A 74 11.57 4.12 -1.84
CA TRP A 74 11.31 2.80 -1.26
C TRP A 74 12.08 2.51 0.03
N GLY A 75 13.05 3.36 0.36
CA GLY A 75 13.95 3.16 1.51
C GLY A 75 14.57 1.76 1.49
N PRO A 76 14.42 0.95 2.56
CA PRO A 76 15.02 -0.37 2.65
C PRO A 76 14.24 -1.48 1.91
N LEU A 77 13.05 -1.19 1.36
CA LEU A 77 12.23 -2.20 0.68
C LEU A 77 12.64 -2.38 -0.78
N ASP A 78 12.62 -3.63 -1.26
CA ASP A 78 12.83 -3.96 -2.67
C ASP A 78 11.48 -4.07 -3.42
N PRO A 79 11.12 -3.10 -4.30
CA PRO A 79 9.88 -3.16 -5.06
C PRO A 79 9.77 -4.37 -5.98
N GLN A 80 10.89 -4.85 -6.54
CA GLN A 80 10.89 -6.01 -7.42
C GLN A 80 10.61 -7.30 -6.65
N TRP A 81 11.15 -7.41 -5.43
CA TRP A 81 10.81 -8.52 -4.54
C TRP A 81 9.32 -8.51 -4.19
N ILE A 82 8.76 -7.35 -3.84
CA ILE A 82 7.34 -7.22 -3.49
C ILE A 82 6.45 -7.61 -4.67
N GLY A 83 6.73 -7.09 -5.88
CA GLY A 83 5.95 -7.41 -7.08
C GLY A 83 6.00 -8.89 -7.47
N ARG A 84 7.15 -9.55 -7.29
CA ARG A 84 7.30 -11.01 -7.49
C ARG A 84 6.51 -11.84 -6.48
N HIS A 85 6.27 -11.32 -5.28
CA HIS A 85 5.62 -12.05 -4.19
C HIS A 85 4.19 -11.59 -3.89
N ARG A 86 3.59 -10.73 -4.73
CA ARG A 86 2.28 -10.11 -4.47
C ARG A 86 1.17 -11.12 -4.14
N GLU A 87 1.17 -12.28 -4.79
CA GLU A 87 0.16 -13.33 -4.58
C GLU A 87 0.35 -14.01 -3.23
N GLN A 88 1.59 -14.29 -2.82
CA GLN A 88 1.86 -14.81 -1.47
C GLN A 88 1.58 -13.77 -0.38
N LEU A 89 1.74 -12.47 -0.67
CA LEU A 89 1.35 -11.41 0.27
C LEU A 89 -0.16 -11.40 0.49
N LEU A 90 -0.97 -11.54 -0.56
CA LEU A 90 -2.43 -11.67 -0.45
C LEU A 90 -2.82 -12.91 0.38
N ASP A 91 -2.22 -14.06 0.08
CA ASP A 91 -2.44 -15.30 0.84
C ASP A 91 -2.15 -15.12 2.34
N ALA A 92 -1.05 -14.45 2.68
CA ALA A 92 -0.69 -14.14 4.07
C ALA A 92 -1.64 -13.13 4.75
N ILE A 93 -2.33 -12.28 3.99
CA ILE A 93 -3.32 -11.34 4.52
C ILE A 93 -4.64 -12.05 4.87
N GLU A 94 -5.04 -13.02 4.06
CA GLU A 94 -6.27 -13.78 4.23
C GLU A 94 -6.18 -14.81 5.36
N HIS A 95 -5.00 -15.41 5.56
CA HIS A 95 -4.81 -16.54 6.47
C HIS A 95 -3.98 -16.24 7.74
N GLY A 96 -3.50 -15.02 7.94
CA GLY A 96 -2.63 -14.63 9.06
C GLY A 96 -3.14 -13.48 9.93
#